data_AF-A0A8C3PKV2-F1
#
_entry.id   AF-A0A8C3PKV2-F1
#
_cell.length_a   1.000
_cell.length_b   1.000
_cell.length_c   1.000
_cell.angle_alpha   90.00
_cell.angle_beta   90.00
_cell.angle_gamma   90.00
#
_symmetry.space_group_name_H-M   'P 1'
#
loop_
_entity.id
_entity.type
_entity.pdbx_description
1 polymer ?
#
loop_
_entity_poly.entity_id
_entity_poly.type
_entity_poly.pdbx_seq_one_letter_code
_entity_poly.pdbx_strand_id
1 'polypeptide(L)'
;MPADYNGTWEMETNENFEGYMVALGIDFATRKIAKHLKQTKEIIQNGDDFKTKTLSTFRNYELDYTVGVEFEEHTKGLDNRVVKVKIWYLVSVNTVVSTRTEQFQNSAEYMKKN
;
A
#
# COMPACT_ATOMS: atom_id res chain seq x y z
N MET A 1 16.26 1.71 -16.72
CA MET A 1 15.48 2.75 -16.01
C MET A 1 14.43 2.03 -15.18
N PRO A 2 14.24 2.37 -13.89
CA PRO A 2 13.11 1.85 -13.13
C PRO A 2 11.81 2.17 -13.86
N ALA A 3 10.80 1.30 -13.72
CA ALA A 3 9.50 1.51 -14.34
C ALA A 3 8.86 2.82 -13.85
N ASP A 4 8.10 3.46 -14.74
CA ASP A 4 7.33 4.66 -14.44
C ASP A 4 5.94 4.28 -13.91
N TYR A 5 5.72 4.52 -12.62
CA TYR A 5 4.47 4.23 -11.93
C TYR A 5 3.51 5.42 -11.87
N ASN A 6 3.87 6.59 -12.44
CA ASN A 6 3.03 7.77 -12.41
C ASN A 6 1.64 7.50 -12.98
N GLY A 7 0.60 7.97 -12.28
CA GLY A 7 -0.78 7.93 -12.76
C GLY A 7 -1.79 7.50 -11.70
N THR A 8 -3.01 7.30 -12.18
CA THR A 8 -4.15 6.84 -11.38
C THR A 8 -4.43 5.38 -11.72
N TRP A 9 -4.60 4.58 -10.67
CA TRP A 9 -4.74 3.14 -10.74
C TRP A 9 -6.04 2.74 -10.05
N GLU A 10 -6.84 1.90 -10.69
CA GLU A 10 -8.07 1.36 -10.11
C GLU A 10 -7.90 -0.11 -9.74
N MET A 11 -8.43 -0.47 -8.57
CA MET A 11 -8.42 -1.85 -8.10
C MET A 11 -9.31 -2.73 -8.98
N GLU A 12 -8.71 -3.79 -9.53
CA GLU A 12 -9.44 -4.85 -10.22
C GLU A 12 -9.83 -5.95 -9.24
N THR A 13 -8.83 -6.49 -8.53
CA THR A 13 -9.00 -7.59 -7.58
C THR A 13 -8.10 -7.37 -6.36
N ASN A 14 -8.56 -7.89 -5.22
CA ASN A 14 -7.81 -7.86 -3.97
C ASN A 14 -7.95 -9.22 -3.28
N GLU A 15 -6.89 -10.01 -3.33
CA GLU A 15 -6.86 -11.38 -2.84
C GLU A 15 -6.43 -11.43 -1.38
N ASN A 16 -7.17 -12.19 -0.57
CA ASN A 16 -6.90 -12.40 0.86
C ASN A 16 -6.90 -11.12 1.73
N PHE A 17 -7.59 -10.05 1.31
CA PHE A 17 -7.65 -8.80 2.07
C PHE A 17 -8.23 -8.96 3.49
N GLU A 18 -9.25 -9.81 3.65
CA GLU A 18 -9.87 -10.06 4.96
C GLU A 18 -8.91 -10.78 5.91
N GLY A 19 -8.20 -11.81 5.43
CA GLY A 19 -7.20 -12.54 6.21
C GLY A 19 -6.03 -11.64 6.62
N TYR A 20 -5.60 -10.77 5.72
CA TYR A 20 -4.61 -9.74 6.01
C TYR A 20 -5.06 -8.80 7.14
N MET A 21 -6.28 -8.24 7.06
CA MET A 21 -6.79 -7.35 8.12
C MET A 21 -6.98 -8.08 9.47
N VAL A 22 -7.30 -9.38 9.46
CA VAL A 22 -7.34 -10.20 10.68
C VAL A 22 -5.95 -10.29 11.33
N ALA A 23 -4.91 -10.57 10.54
CA ALA A 23 -3.54 -10.63 11.04
C ALA A 23 -3.06 -9.29 11.62
N LEU A 24 -3.58 -8.17 11.10
CA LEU A 24 -3.33 -6.85 11.68
C LEU A 24 -4.08 -6.58 12.99
N GLY A 25 -5.08 -7.38 13.35
CA GLY A 25 -5.93 -7.13 14.51
C GLY A 25 -7.00 -6.05 14.30
N ILE A 26 -7.34 -5.73 13.04
CA ILE A 26 -8.43 -4.80 12.72
C ILE A 26 -9.76 -5.43 13.13
N ASP A 27 -10.69 -4.66 13.70
CA ASP A 27 -11.97 -5.18 14.22
C ASP A 27 -12.93 -5.68 13.11
N PHE A 28 -13.87 -6.55 13.49
CA PHE A 28 -14.78 -7.20 12.53
C PHE A 28 -15.65 -6.24 11.72
N ALA A 29 -16.12 -5.16 12.33
CA ALA A 29 -17.00 -4.19 11.66
C ALA A 29 -16.22 -3.43 10.58
N THR A 30 -15.02 -2.95 10.90
CA THR A 30 -14.13 -2.31 9.94
C THR A 30 -13.80 -3.24 8.77
N ARG A 31 -13.48 -4.52 9.03
CA ARG A 31 -13.19 -5.50 7.97
C ARG A 31 -14.37 -5.73 7.03
N LYS A 32 -15.60 -5.80 7.57
CA LYS A 32 -16.82 -6.00 6.76
C LYS A 32 -17.12 -4.83 5.83
N ILE A 33 -16.80 -3.60 6.25
CA ILE A 33 -16.92 -2.43 5.40
C ILE A 33 -15.81 -2.46 4.34
N ALA A 34 -14.56 -2.59 4.78
CA ALA A 34 -13.38 -2.47 3.93
C ALA A 34 -13.35 -3.47 2.76
N LYS A 35 -13.84 -4.70 2.95
CA LYS A 35 -13.85 -5.72 1.88
C LYS A 35 -14.75 -5.41 0.69
N HIS A 36 -15.70 -4.48 0.82
CA HIS A 36 -16.59 -4.08 -0.27
C HIS A 36 -16.15 -2.78 -0.94
N LEU A 37 -15.05 -2.19 -0.49
CA LEU A 37 -14.52 -0.96 -1.05
C LEU A 37 -13.65 -1.28 -2.27
N LYS A 38 -13.82 -0.47 -3.32
CA LYS A 38 -12.84 -0.36 -4.39
C LYS A 38 -11.89 0.77 -4.04
N GLN A 39 -10.59 0.52 -4.19
CA GLN A 39 -9.58 1.54 -3.95
C GLN A 39 -9.07 2.10 -5.28
N THR A 40 -8.75 3.38 -5.25
CA THR A 40 -8.01 4.07 -6.32
C THR A 40 -6.66 4.47 -5.74
N LYS A 41 -5.57 4.22 -6.46
CA LYS A 41 -4.24 4.71 -6.08
C LYS A 41 -3.78 5.79 -7.03
N GLU A 42 -3.34 6.92 -6.48
CA GLU A 42 -2.64 7.95 -7.24
C GLU A 42 -1.16 7.89 -6.87
N ILE A 43 -0.31 7.85 -7.89
CA ILE A 43 1.14 7.77 -7.71
C ILE A 43 1.77 8.91 -8.48
N ILE A 44 2.58 9.71 -7.77
CA ILE A 44 3.50 10.68 -8.35
C ILE A 44 4.91 10.19 -8.03
N GLN A 45 5.70 9.95 -9.07
CA GLN A 45 7.07 9.46 -8.98
C GLN A 45 8.02 10.44 -9.66
N ASN A 46 9.04 10.87 -8.93
CA ASN A 46 10.16 11.66 -9.44
C ASN A 46 11.47 10.95 -9.11
N GLY A 47 11.95 10.11 -10.04
CA GLY A 47 13.08 9.22 -9.79
C GLY A 47 12.74 8.21 -8.69
N ASP A 48 13.44 8.30 -7.57
CA ASP A 48 13.26 7.45 -6.39
C ASP A 48 12.31 8.07 -5.34
N ASP A 49 11.86 9.31 -5.54
CA ASP A 49 10.90 9.97 -4.66
C ASP A 49 9.46 9.66 -5.10
N PHE A 50 8.67 9.12 -4.18
CA PHE A 50 7.28 8.75 -4.40
C PHE A 50 6.37 9.52 -3.47
N LYS A 51 5.24 9.96 -4.03
CA LYS A 51 4.06 10.39 -3.30
C LYS A 51 2.90 9.52 -3.71
N THR A 52 2.31 8.82 -2.76
CA THR A 52 1.24 7.87 -3.03
C THR A 52 0.00 8.23 -2.23
N LYS A 53 -1.15 8.11 -2.86
CA LYS A 53 -2.46 8.25 -2.22
C LYS A 53 -3.26 6.99 -2.50
N THR A 54 -3.74 6.34 -1.46
CA THR A 54 -4.73 5.27 -1.55
C THR A 54 -6.08 5.85 -1.13
N LEU A 55 -7.01 5.89 -2.06
CA LEU A 55 -8.32 6.53 -1.93
C LEU A 55 -9.42 5.47 -1.85
N SER A 56 -10.37 5.66 -0.94
CA SER A 56 -11.61 4.87 -0.88
C SER A 56 -12.75 5.73 -0.33
N THR A 57 -13.99 5.26 -0.46
CA THR A 57 -15.15 5.97 0.11
C THR A 57 -15.20 5.96 1.64
N PHE A 58 -14.33 5.18 2.31
CA PHE A 58 -14.29 5.06 3.76
C PHE A 58 -13.10 5.80 4.37
N ARG A 59 -11.88 5.50 3.92
CA ARG A 59 -10.64 6.11 4.42
C ARG A 59 -9.64 6.30 3.29
N ASN A 60 -8.96 7.43 3.34
CA ASN A 60 -7.84 7.75 2.46
C ASN A 60 -6.54 7.64 3.26
N TYR A 61 -5.47 7.22 2.60
CA TYR A 61 -4.16 7.07 3.19
C TYR A 61 -3.11 7.66 2.24
N GLU A 62 -2.24 8.53 2.75
CA GLU A 62 -1.17 9.14 1.99
C GLU A 62 0.18 8.69 2.55
N LEU A 63 1.13 8.42 1.65
CA LEU A 63 2.47 7.98 2.01
C LEU A 63 3.48 8.55 1.00
N ASP A 64 4.38 9.38 1.53
CA ASP A 64 5.53 9.94 0.82
C ASP A 64 6.79 9.21 1.27
N TYR A 65 7.63 8.77 0.34
CA TYR A 65 8.85 8.02 0.64
C TYR A 65 9.89 8.14 -0.47
N THR A 66 11.16 7.89 -0.11
CA THR A 66 12.26 7.75 -1.06
C THR A 66 12.73 6.31 -1.06
N VAL A 67 12.82 5.69 -2.24
CA VAL A 67 13.28 4.31 -2.38
C VAL A 67 14.71 4.17 -1.83
N GLY A 68 14.96 3.11 -1.06
CA GLY A 68 16.25 2.84 -0.43
C GLY A 68 16.51 3.59 0.88
N VAL A 69 15.62 4.49 1.29
CA VAL A 69 15.72 5.26 2.55
C VAL A 69 14.76 4.67 3.59
N GLU A 70 15.26 4.42 4.80
CA GLU A 70 14.41 3.99 5.92
C GLU A 70 13.66 5.19 6.50
N PHE A 71 12.38 5.00 6.83
CA PHE A 71 11.56 6.02 7.45
C PHE A 71 10.58 5.42 8.46
N GLU A 72 9.97 6.29 9.26
CA GLU A 72 8.94 5.91 10.23
C GLU A 72 7.54 6.12 9.62
N GLU A 73 6.77 5.04 9.47
CA GLU A 73 5.40 5.06 8.95
C GLU A 73 4.41 5.04 10.12
N HIS A 74 3.52 6.03 10.15
CA HIS A 74 2.38 6.06 11.07
C HIS A 74 1.13 5.58 10.32
N THR A 75 0.66 4.37 10.60
CA THR A 75 -0.51 3.77 9.93
C THR A 75 -1.83 4.23 10.56
N LYS A 76 -1.92 5.53 10.87
CA LYS A 76 -3.08 6.16 11.50
C LYS A 76 -4.30 6.02 10.60
N GLY A 77 -5.41 5.58 11.18
CA GLY A 77 -6.62 5.31 10.40
C GLY A 77 -6.60 3.96 9.66
N LEU A 78 -5.54 3.16 9.81
CA LEU A 78 -5.51 1.76 9.42
C LEU A 78 -5.47 0.91 10.71
N ASP A 79 -4.32 0.36 11.09
CA ASP A 79 -4.09 -0.39 12.33
C ASP A 79 -3.45 0.45 13.46
N ASN A 80 -3.23 1.76 13.25
CA ASN A 80 -2.74 2.72 14.24
C ASN A 80 -1.40 2.33 14.90
N ARG A 81 -0.46 1.83 14.09
CA ARG A 81 0.90 1.48 14.52
C ARG A 81 1.93 2.48 14.01
N VAL A 82 3.07 2.48 14.67
CA VAL A 82 4.28 3.17 14.23
C VAL A 82 5.29 2.09 13.88
N VAL A 83 5.72 2.04 12.61
CA VAL A 83 6.62 0.99 12.10
C VAL A 83 7.78 1.62 11.35
N LYS A 84 8.94 0.96 11.39
CA LYS A 84 10.07 1.31 10.53
C LYS A 84 9.92 0.59 9.19
N VAL A 85 10.09 1.34 8.11
CA VAL A 85 9.84 0.86 6.75
C VAL A 85 11.00 1.22 5.88
N LYS A 86 11.36 0.28 5.00
CA LYS A 86 12.30 0.51 3.93
C LYS A 86 11.77 -0.14 2.65
N ILE A 87 11.77 0.62 1.57
CA ILE A 87 11.21 0.25 0.28
C ILE A 87 12.34 0.10 -0.72
N TRP A 88 12.30 -0.92 -1.58
CA TRP A 88 13.32 -1.18 -2.60
C TRP A 88 12.73 -1.81 -3.86
N TYR A 89 13.46 -1.66 -4.96
CA TYR A 89 13.18 -2.37 -6.21
C TYR A 89 13.64 -3.82 -6.12
N LEU A 90 12.83 -4.77 -6.61
CA LEU A 90 13.30 -6.14 -6.83
C LEU A 90 13.97 -6.23 -8.21
N VAL A 91 15.17 -6.81 -8.30
CA VAL A 91 15.99 -6.76 -9.53
C VAL A 91 15.45 -7.64 -10.67
N SER A 92 14.59 -8.62 -10.39
CA SER A 92 14.05 -9.55 -11.40
C SER A 92 12.63 -9.27 -11.88
N VAL A 93 11.97 -8.24 -11.36
CA VAL A 93 10.62 -7.82 -11.76
C VAL A 93 10.53 -6.33 -11.52
N ASN A 94 10.02 -5.56 -12.49
CA ASN A 94 9.70 -4.14 -12.33
C ASN A 94 8.55 -3.96 -11.31
N THR A 95 8.81 -4.27 -10.05
CA THR A 95 7.86 -4.26 -8.94
C THR A 95 8.54 -3.59 -7.75
N VAL A 96 7.85 -2.60 -7.18
CA VAL A 96 8.26 -1.95 -5.93
C VAL A 96 7.80 -2.83 -4.78
N VAL A 97 8.73 -3.24 -3.92
CA VAL A 97 8.43 -4.04 -2.74
C VAL A 97 8.74 -3.20 -1.50
N SER A 98 7.79 -3.12 -0.59
CA SER A 98 8.00 -2.55 0.74
C SER A 98 8.22 -3.66 1.76
N THR A 99 9.08 -3.42 2.73
CA THR A 99 9.16 -4.25 3.93
C THR A 99 8.88 -3.43 5.17
N ARG A 100 8.06 -3.97 6.05
CA ARG A 100 7.78 -3.44 7.39
C ARG A 100 8.43 -4.38 8.38
N THR A 101 9.20 -3.86 9.34
CA THR A 101 10.08 -4.67 10.20
C THR A 101 9.35 -5.71 11.09
N GLU A 102 8.02 -5.76 11.07
CA GLU A 102 7.23 -6.67 11.90
C GLU A 102 6.06 -7.40 11.19
N GLN A 103 5.92 -7.30 9.86
CA GLN A 103 4.76 -7.91 9.17
C GLN A 103 5.12 -8.48 7.79
N PHE A 104 5.18 -9.81 7.71
CA PHE A 104 5.07 -10.52 6.43
C PHE A 104 3.59 -10.60 6.05
N GLN A 105 3.17 -9.86 5.03
CA GLN A 105 1.76 -9.81 4.61
C GLN A 105 1.53 -10.64 3.35
N ASN A 106 0.57 -11.56 3.42
CA ASN A 106 0.14 -12.44 2.33
C ASN A 106 -1.16 -11.92 1.67
N SER A 107 -1.18 -10.69 1.17
CA SER A 107 -2.27 -10.20 0.31
C SER A 107 -1.70 -9.68 -1.01
N ALA A 108 -2.37 -9.99 -2.11
CA ALA A 108 -2.02 -9.49 -3.44
C ALA A 108 -3.10 -8.53 -3.93
N GLU A 109 -2.70 -7.31 -4.27
CA GLU A 109 -3.58 -6.28 -4.84
C GLU A 109 -3.21 -6.08 -6.30
N TYR A 110 -4.18 -6.27 -7.19
CA TYR A 110 -4.00 -6.07 -8.63
C TYR A 110 -4.73 -4.81 -9.07
N MET A 111 -3.98 -3.93 -9.75
CA MET A 111 -4.43 -2.60 -10.13
C MET A 111 -4.28 -2.41 -11.63
N LYS A 112 -5.27 -1.77 -12.25
CA LYS A 112 -5.21 -1.36 -13.65
C LYS A 112 -4.92 0.14 -13.74
N LYS A 113 -3.97 0.51 -14.60
CA LYS A 113 -3.68 1.91 -14.92
C LYS A 113 -4.78 2.47 -15.81
N ASN A 114 -5.29 3.66 -15.46
CA ASN A 114 -6.16 4.45 -16.34
C ASN A 114 -5.36 5.25 -17.36
#